data_AF-A0A1H8INW0-F1
#
_entry.id   AF-A0A1H8INW0-F1
#
_cell.length_a   1.000
_cell.length_b   1.000
_cell.length_c   1.000
_cell.angle_alpha   90.00
_cell.angle_beta   90.00
_cell.angle_gamma   90.00
#
_symmetry.space_group_name_H-M   'P 1'
#
loop_
_entity.id
_entity.type
_entity.pdbx_description
1 polymer ?
#
loop_
_entity_poly.entity_id
_entity_poly.type
_entity_poly.pdbx_seq_one_letter_code
_entity_poly.pdbx_strand_id
1 'polypeptide(L)'
;MTLFPEGWEWLKEDSVISSLVDWYRAQQLEIDYEEDIILLIAAVALSGCATTSGYEKKLALFYGLSEIDLIMLLGTPQQVYEAGDKKFLTYSFSKSVMVPAGEESVENTKSCQTTFEVEKGIVVGSIWKGNDCKA
;
A
#
# COMPACT_ATOMS: atom_id res chain seq x y z
N MET A 1 -38.02 -20.78 3.12
CA MET A 1 -36.80 -20.62 3.96
C MET A 1 -35.68 -21.34 3.20
N THR A 2 -34.77 -20.57 2.57
CA THR A 2 -33.46 -20.95 1.97
C THR A 2 -33.38 -22.33 1.28
N LEU A 3 -33.51 -22.50 -0.05
CA LEU A 3 -32.64 -22.07 -1.16
C LEU A 3 -31.13 -22.18 -0.86
N PHE A 4 -30.54 -23.32 -1.18
CA PHE A 4 -29.15 -23.45 -1.66
C PHE A 4 -29.08 -24.64 -2.63
N PRO A 5 -28.88 -24.40 -3.94
CA PRO A 5 -28.72 -25.46 -4.90
C PRO A 5 -27.25 -25.89 -5.03
N GLU A 6 -27.16 -27.09 -5.56
CA GLU A 6 -26.02 -27.86 -6.04
C GLU A 6 -25.07 -27.05 -6.93
N GLY A 7 -23.78 -27.41 -6.92
CA GLY A 7 -22.81 -26.83 -7.85
C GLY A 7 -21.34 -27.01 -7.49
N TRP A 8 -20.91 -28.19 -7.03
CA TRP A 8 -19.49 -28.51 -6.90
C TRP A 8 -18.93 -29.19 -8.16
N GLU A 9 -19.44 -28.80 -9.33
CA GLU A 9 -19.11 -29.36 -10.65
C GLU A 9 -18.02 -28.56 -11.40
N TRP A 10 -17.02 -28.03 -10.68
CA TRP A 10 -15.89 -27.29 -11.27
C TRP A 10 -14.50 -27.86 -10.92
N LEU A 11 -14.41 -29.09 -10.40
CA LEU A 11 -13.12 -29.76 -10.17
C LEU A 11 -12.77 -30.77 -11.28
N LYS A 12 -12.96 -30.34 -12.52
CA LYS A 12 -12.29 -30.84 -13.71
C LYS A 12 -11.73 -29.57 -14.35
N GLU A 13 -10.42 -29.32 -14.47
CA GLU A 13 -9.41 -30.24 -14.99
C GLU A 13 -8.03 -29.56 -14.86
N ASP A 14 -7.59 -29.17 -13.65
CA ASP A 14 -6.22 -28.67 -13.49
C ASP A 14 -5.28 -29.88 -13.34
N SER A 15 -4.81 -30.39 -14.47
CA SER A 15 -3.81 -31.48 -14.55
C SER A 15 -2.57 -31.22 -13.69
N VAL A 16 -2.29 -29.94 -13.44
CA VAL A 16 -1.22 -29.44 -12.58
C VAL A 16 -1.48 -29.80 -11.11
N ILE A 17 -2.72 -29.70 -10.63
CA ILE A 17 -3.07 -29.99 -9.23
C ILE A 17 -3.03 -31.50 -8.97
N SER A 18 -3.52 -32.33 -9.90
CA SER A 18 -3.36 -33.80 -9.79
C SER A 18 -1.89 -34.18 -9.80
N SER A 19 -1.09 -33.64 -10.72
CA SER A 19 0.35 -33.91 -10.80
C SER A 19 1.10 -33.46 -9.56
N LEU A 20 0.70 -32.35 -8.93
CA LEU A 20 1.30 -31.86 -7.69
C LEU A 20 0.88 -32.70 -6.48
N VAL A 21 -0.39 -33.09 -6.39
CA VAL A 21 -0.90 -33.95 -5.32
C VAL A 21 -0.33 -35.37 -5.43
N ASP A 22 -0.15 -35.88 -6.64
CA ASP A 22 0.43 -37.21 -6.90
C ASP A 22 1.96 -37.20 -6.74
N TRP A 23 2.64 -36.11 -7.10
CA TRP A 23 4.05 -35.87 -6.74
C TRP A 23 4.22 -35.79 -5.21
N TYR A 24 3.31 -35.10 -4.52
CA TYR A 24 3.30 -34.98 -3.06
C TYR A 24 3.02 -36.33 -2.37
N ARG A 25 2.10 -37.14 -2.89
CA ARG A 25 1.80 -38.49 -2.38
C ARG A 25 2.95 -39.48 -2.65
N ALA A 26 3.70 -39.30 -3.73
CA ALA A 26 4.88 -40.11 -4.05
C ALA A 26 6.10 -39.76 -3.17
N GLN A 27 6.05 -38.65 -2.43
CA GLN A 27 7.17 -38.14 -1.62
C GLN A 27 6.93 -38.32 -0.12
N GLN A 28 5.99 -39.17 0.26
CA GLN A 28 5.66 -39.46 1.66
C GLN A 28 6.61 -40.51 2.25
N LEU A 29 7.86 -40.11 2.49
CA LEU A 29 8.77 -40.79 3.40
C LEU A 29 9.26 -39.76 4.43
N GLU A 30 8.68 -39.89 5.63
CA GLU A 30 9.21 -39.47 6.94
C GLU A 30 9.77 -38.03 7.03
N ILE A 31 8.89 -37.05 7.31
CA ILE A 31 9.31 -35.73 7.79
C ILE A 31 9.08 -35.68 9.31
N ASP A 32 10.18 -35.62 10.05
CA ASP A 32 10.23 -35.46 11.51
C ASP A 32 9.77 -34.03 11.87
N TYR A 33 8.73 -33.94 12.71
CA TYR A 33 7.75 -32.85 12.70
C TYR A 33 8.02 -31.74 13.74
N GLU A 34 9.24 -31.60 14.27
CA GLU A 34 9.53 -30.68 15.40
C GLU A 34 10.44 -29.49 15.06
N GLU A 35 11.37 -29.61 14.09
CA GLU A 35 12.34 -28.53 13.78
C GLU A 35 12.07 -27.81 12.43
N ASP A 36 11.42 -28.46 11.45
CA ASP A 36 11.20 -27.88 10.11
C ASP A 36 9.99 -26.95 10.00
N ILE A 37 8.99 -27.12 10.87
CA ILE A 37 7.82 -26.22 10.95
C ILE A 37 8.24 -24.79 11.34
N ILE A 38 9.25 -24.67 12.20
CA ILE A 38 9.76 -23.37 12.65
C ILE A 38 10.37 -22.60 11.48
N LEU A 39 11.11 -23.29 10.61
CA LEU A 39 11.71 -22.72 9.41
C LEU A 39 10.67 -22.25 8.38
N LEU A 40 9.59 -23.01 8.20
CA LEU A 40 8.47 -22.63 7.33
C LEU A 40 7.70 -21.41 7.86
N ILE A 41 7.45 -21.32 9.17
CA ILE A 41 6.76 -20.18 9.79
C ILE A 41 7.63 -18.92 9.77
N ALA A 42 8.94 -19.05 9.99
CA ALA A 42 9.88 -17.94 9.93
C ALA A 42 9.96 -17.30 8.54
N ALA A 43 9.87 -18.10 7.47
CA ALA A 43 9.86 -17.60 6.09
C ALA A 43 8.60 -16.77 5.76
N VAL A 44 7.43 -17.17 6.31
CA VAL A 44 6.16 -16.44 6.09
C VAL A 44 6.14 -15.10 6.84
N ALA A 45 6.78 -15.02 8.00
CA ALA A 45 6.81 -13.78 8.79
C ALA A 45 7.62 -12.65 8.12
N LEU A 46 8.55 -12.96 7.21
CA LEU A 46 9.45 -11.99 6.59
C LEU A 46 8.90 -11.38 5.29
N SER A 47 7.73 -11.80 4.79
CA SER A 47 7.11 -11.20 3.59
C SER A 47 6.31 -9.93 3.86
N GLY A 48 6.45 -9.31 5.05
CA GLY A 48 5.90 -7.99 5.35
C GLY A 48 6.61 -6.91 4.53
N CYS A 49 6.16 -6.69 3.29
CA CYS A 49 6.68 -5.64 2.43
C CYS A 49 6.39 -4.26 3.05
N ALA A 50 7.41 -3.38 3.08
CA ALA A 50 7.35 -2.03 3.64
C ALA A 50 6.02 -1.30 3.31
N THR A 51 5.18 -1.12 4.32
CA THR A 51 3.79 -0.66 4.17
C THR A 51 3.73 0.85 3.89
N THR A 52 3.47 1.25 2.64
CA THR A 52 3.08 2.63 2.28
C THR A 52 1.66 3.00 2.77
N SER A 53 0.95 2.03 3.34
CA SER A 53 -0.47 2.12 3.73
C SER A 53 -0.79 3.26 4.72
N GLY A 54 0.19 3.72 5.50
CA GLY A 54 -0.03 4.78 6.49
C GLY A 54 -0.34 6.15 5.87
N TYR A 55 0.31 6.49 4.76
CA TYR A 55 0.14 7.81 4.14
C TYR A 55 -1.21 7.95 3.44
N GLU A 56 -1.63 6.92 2.71
CA GLU A 56 -2.94 6.87 2.04
C GLU A 56 -4.10 7.03 3.02
N LYS A 57 -4.01 6.43 4.21
CA LYS A 57 -5.02 6.61 5.27
C LYS A 57 -5.13 8.05 5.74
N LYS A 58 -4.01 8.79 5.78
CA LYS A 58 -4.04 10.23 6.11
C LYS A 58 -4.69 11.04 4.99
N LEU A 59 -4.38 10.70 3.74
CA LEU A 59 -4.97 11.38 2.57
C LEU A 59 -6.49 11.17 2.49
N ALA A 60 -6.97 10.00 2.86
CA ALA A 60 -8.39 9.69 2.90
C ALA A 60 -9.19 10.62 3.84
N LEU A 61 -8.56 11.20 4.87
CA LEU A 61 -9.20 12.18 5.76
C LEU A 61 -9.57 13.48 5.06
N PHE A 62 -8.94 13.78 3.93
CA PHE A 62 -9.19 15.00 3.18
C PHE A 62 -10.25 14.82 2.09
N TYR A 63 -10.65 13.59 1.78
CA TYR A 63 -11.68 13.34 0.77
C TYR A 63 -13.04 13.87 1.22
N GLY A 64 -13.70 14.62 0.34
CA GLY A 64 -14.97 15.28 0.64
C GLY A 64 -14.84 16.61 1.39
N LEU A 65 -13.62 17.04 1.78
CA LEU A 65 -13.42 18.39 2.31
C LEU A 65 -13.56 19.44 1.22
N SER A 66 -13.99 20.63 1.62
CA SER A 66 -14.02 21.78 0.72
C SER A 66 -12.59 22.28 0.46
N GLU A 67 -12.39 22.95 -0.67
CA GLU A 67 -11.11 23.59 -0.99
C GLU A 67 -10.65 24.53 0.12
N ILE A 68 -11.57 25.30 0.70
CA ILE A 68 -11.22 26.26 1.76
C ILE A 68 -10.77 25.55 3.03
N ASP A 69 -11.40 24.43 3.40
CA ASP A 69 -11.00 23.64 4.57
C ASP A 69 -9.63 22.99 4.34
N LEU A 70 -9.36 22.50 3.13
CA LEU A 70 -8.06 21.96 2.76
C LEU A 70 -6.96 23.03 2.91
N ILE A 71 -7.22 24.25 2.43
CA ILE A 71 -6.29 25.38 2.56
C ILE A 71 -6.13 25.81 4.02
N MET A 72 -7.18 25.77 4.84
CA MET A 72 -7.07 26.08 6.27
C MET A 72 -6.24 25.05 7.03
N LEU A 73 -6.32 23.77 6.65
CA LEU A 73 -5.59 22.67 7.30
C LEU A 73 -4.13 22.56 6.84
N LEU A 74 -3.87 22.70 5.54
CA LEU A 74 -2.56 22.48 4.92
C LEU A 74 -1.82 23.77 4.56
N GLY A 75 -2.50 24.92 4.58
CA GLY A 75 -2.00 26.19 4.10
C GLY A 75 -2.20 26.39 2.60
N THR A 76 -1.56 27.44 2.08
CA THR A 76 -1.62 27.76 0.65
C THR A 76 -0.78 26.76 -0.17
N PRO A 77 -1.32 26.24 -1.30
CA PRO A 77 -0.59 25.30 -2.14
C PRO A 77 0.60 25.97 -2.83
N GLN A 78 1.66 25.21 -3.14
CA GLN A 78 2.79 25.77 -3.91
C GLN A 78 2.49 25.87 -5.40
N GLN A 79 1.60 25.00 -5.91
CA GLN A 79 1.15 25.07 -7.30
C GLN A 79 -0.35 24.81 -7.39
N VAL A 80 -0.98 25.56 -8.27
CA VAL A 80 -2.39 25.42 -8.62
C VAL A 80 -2.46 25.25 -10.13
N TYR A 81 -3.08 24.17 -10.59
CA TYR A 81 -3.35 23.93 -11.99
C TYR A 81 -4.84 23.71 -12.18
N GLU A 82 -5.46 24.41 -13.12
CA GLU A 82 -6.89 24.35 -13.37
C GLU A 82 -7.13 23.89 -14.81
N ALA A 83 -7.95 22.86 -14.97
CA ALA A 83 -8.27 22.26 -16.26
C ALA A 83 -9.76 21.91 -16.30
N GLY A 84 -10.53 22.73 -17.02
CA GLY A 84 -11.99 22.58 -17.09
C GLY A 84 -12.62 22.79 -15.71
N ASP A 85 -13.42 21.82 -15.27
CA ASP A 85 -14.10 21.86 -13.96
C ASP A 85 -13.28 21.27 -12.80
N LYS A 86 -12.02 20.90 -13.08
CA LYS A 86 -11.09 20.28 -12.11
C LYS A 86 -9.94 21.22 -11.80
N LYS A 87 -9.56 21.23 -10.53
CA LYS A 87 -8.45 22.01 -9.98
C LYS A 87 -7.50 21.09 -9.23
N PHE A 88 -6.22 21.27 -9.43
CA PHE A 88 -5.16 20.45 -8.86
C PHE A 88 -4.30 21.32 -7.95
N LEU A 89 -4.33 21.02 -6.66
CA LEU A 89 -3.60 21.75 -5.62
C LEU A 89 -2.42 20.93 -5.14
N THR A 90 -1.21 21.39 -5.41
CA THR A 90 0.01 20.65 -5.08
C THR A 90 0.67 21.21 -3.83
N TYR A 91 0.97 20.28 -2.92
CA TYR A 91 1.65 20.48 -1.65
C TYR A 91 2.96 19.69 -1.62
N SER A 92 4.02 20.29 -1.12
CA SER A 92 5.35 19.70 -0.96
C SER A 92 5.72 19.75 0.52
N PHE A 93 5.96 18.57 1.07
CA PHE A 93 6.42 18.34 2.42
C PHE A 93 7.83 17.79 2.32
N SER A 94 8.79 18.43 2.98
CA SER A 94 10.16 17.94 3.10
C SER A 94 10.53 17.78 4.56
N LYS A 95 11.26 16.71 4.85
CA LYS A 95 11.82 16.46 6.16
C LYS A 95 13.28 16.07 6.01
N SER A 96 14.15 16.85 6.64
CA SER A 96 15.55 16.48 6.80
C SER A 96 15.72 15.75 8.13
N VAL A 97 16.35 14.58 8.07
CA VAL A 97 16.76 13.83 9.26
C VAL A 97 18.26 13.63 9.23
N MET A 98 18.92 13.88 10.36
CA MET A 98 20.33 13.54 10.52
C MET A 98 20.41 12.03 10.77
N VAL A 99 21.11 11.33 9.88
CA VAL A 99 21.36 9.89 10.00
C VAL A 99 22.83 9.64 10.34
N PRO A 100 23.12 8.76 11.31
CA PRO A 100 24.50 8.40 11.61
C PRO A 100 25.11 7.65 10.43
N ALA A 101 26.25 8.11 9.94
CA ALA A 101 26.99 7.53 8.82
C ALA A 101 28.47 7.38 9.22
N GLY A 102 28.74 6.42 10.10
CA GLY A 102 30.08 6.23 10.69
C GLY A 102 30.33 7.24 11.82
N GLU A 103 31.45 7.94 11.76
CA GLU A 103 31.86 8.95 12.77
C GLU A 103 31.18 10.32 12.56
N GLU A 104 30.48 10.52 11.45
CA GLU A 104 29.76 11.76 11.13
C GLU A 104 28.27 11.50 10.89
N SER A 105 27.44 12.52 11.13
CA SER A 105 26.02 12.52 10.76
C SER A 105 25.83 13.15 9.38
N VAL A 106 25.20 12.42 8.48
CA VAL A 106 24.83 12.94 7.15
C VAL A 106 23.38 13.40 7.17
N GLU A 107 23.10 14.56 6.59
CA GLU A 107 21.73 15.02 6.40
C GLU A 107 21.08 14.22 5.27
N ASN A 108 19.98 13.54 5.58
CA ASN A 108 19.16 12.87 4.59
C ASN A 108 17.83 13.61 4.46
N THR A 109 17.66 14.30 3.33
CA THR A 109 16.43 15.02 3.01
C THR A 109 15.46 14.09 2.30
N LYS A 110 14.33 13.81 2.93
CA LYS A 110 13.20 13.13 2.30
C LYS A 110 12.16 14.15 1.86
N SER A 111 11.55 13.91 0.71
CA SER A 111 10.47 14.75 0.18
C SER A 111 9.23 13.92 -0.17
N CYS A 112 8.08 14.54 0.02
CA CYS A 112 6.76 14.05 -0.34
C CYS A 112 5.98 15.19 -1.01
N GLN A 113 5.58 14.98 -2.25
CA GLN A 113 4.72 15.89 -2.98
C GLN A 113 3.36 15.25 -3.15
N THR A 114 2.30 15.97 -2.78
CA THR A 114 0.92 15.50 -2.83
C THR A 114 0.08 16.51 -3.58
N THR A 115 -0.62 16.04 -4.59
CA THR A 115 -1.55 16.85 -5.38
C THR A 115 -2.96 16.38 -5.11
N PHE A 116 -3.79 17.28 -4.60
CA PHE A 116 -5.22 17.05 -4.39
C PHE A 116 -5.98 17.46 -5.65
N GLU A 117 -6.88 16.60 -6.07
CA GLU A 117 -7.84 16.89 -7.13
C GLU A 117 -9.12 17.43 -6.49
N VAL A 118 -9.49 18.63 -6.90
CA VAL A 118 -10.66 19.36 -6.44
C VAL A 118 -11.62 19.50 -7.62
N GLU A 119 -12.84 19.01 -7.48
CA GLU A 119 -13.90 19.15 -8.47
C GLU A 119 -15.08 19.85 -7.80
N LYS A 120 -15.60 20.93 -8.43
CA LYS A 120 -16.69 21.74 -7.87
C LYS A 120 -16.44 22.21 -6.43
N GLY A 121 -15.17 22.49 -6.10
CA GLY A 121 -14.74 22.97 -4.79
C GLY A 121 -14.61 21.90 -3.71
N ILE A 122 -14.68 20.61 -4.05
CA ILE A 122 -14.54 19.48 -3.12
C ILE A 122 -13.38 18.59 -3.54
N VAL A 123 -12.61 18.10 -2.57
CA VAL A 123 -11.53 17.14 -2.82
C VAL A 123 -12.12 15.78 -3.21
N VAL A 124 -11.86 15.35 -4.45
CA VAL A 124 -12.33 14.07 -5.01
C VAL A 124 -11.24 13.02 -5.06
N GLY A 125 -9.97 13.42 -4.95
CA GLY A 125 -8.85 12.50 -5.04
C GLY A 125 -7.52 13.12 -4.64
N SER A 126 -6.50 12.28 -4.59
CA SER A 126 -5.14 12.71 -4.30
C SER A 126 -4.13 11.79 -4.98
N ILE A 127 -3.10 12.37 -5.57
CA ILE A 127 -1.92 11.65 -6.03
C ILE A 127 -0.71 12.12 -5.24
N TRP A 128 0.28 11.25 -5.05
CA TRP A 128 1.49 11.62 -4.34
C TRP A 128 2.73 11.00 -4.97
N LYS A 129 3.86 11.66 -4.79
CA LYS A 129 5.17 11.25 -5.30
C LYS A 129 6.23 11.67 -4.29
N GLY A 130 7.14 10.76 -3.97
CA GLY A 130 8.26 11.07 -3.09
C GLY A 130 8.67 9.87 -2.25
N ASN A 131 9.82 10.01 -1.60
CA ASN A 131 10.39 8.97 -0.76
C ASN A 131 9.88 9.04 0.67
N ASP A 132 9.44 10.22 1.14
CA ASP A 132 8.91 10.39 2.50
C ASP A 132 7.48 9.83 2.64
N CYS A 133 6.66 9.88 1.57
CA CYS A 133 5.30 9.36 1.60
C CYS A 133 5.23 7.81 1.71
N LYS A 134 6.36 7.11 1.51
CA LYS A 134 6.46 5.65 1.50
C LYS A 134 7.01 5.05 2.78
N ALA A 135 7.54 5.90 3.66
CA ALA A 135 8.40 5.52 4.78
C ALA A 135 7.65 5.41 6.11
#